data_AF-A0A418JGB0-F1
#
_entry.id   AF-A0A418JGB0-F1
#
_cell.length_a   1.000
_cell.length_b   1.000
_cell.length_c   1.000
_cell.angle_alpha   90.00
_cell.angle_beta   90.00
_cell.angle_gamma   90.00
#
_symmetry.space_group_name_H-M   'P 1'
#
loop_
_entity.id
_entity.type
_entity.pdbx_description
1 polymer ?
#
loop_
_entity_poly.entity_id
_entity_poly.type
_entity_poly.pdbx_seq_one_letter_code
_entity_poly.pdbx_strand_id
1 'polypeptide(L)'
;MKFTNLTTAEFGAFADAMPYSHFTQMVGNYELKVAEGVETHLVGIKDNQNNILAACLLTATPVMKFFKYFYSNRGPIIDYENKELVHFFFNELAK
;
A
#
# COMPACT_ATOMS: atom_id res chain seq x y z
N MET A 1 2.25 -16.00 -3.65
CA MET A 1 2.04 -14.60 -3.21
C MET A 1 3.26 -14.16 -2.43
N LYS A 2 3.79 -12.98 -2.73
CA LYS A 2 4.93 -12.38 -2.02
C LYS A 2 4.60 -10.93 -1.65
N PHE A 3 4.67 -10.61 -0.37
CA PHE A 3 4.59 -9.24 0.10
C PHE A 3 5.91 -8.50 -0.19
N THR A 4 5.83 -7.31 -0.75
CA THR A 4 7.01 -6.56 -1.22
C THR A 4 6.72 -5.07 -1.27
N ASN A 5 7.79 -4.27 -1.31
CA ASN A 5 7.69 -2.88 -1.77
C ASN A 5 7.36 -2.84 -3.27
N LEU A 6 6.57 -1.84 -3.66
CA LEU A 6 6.25 -1.52 -5.04
C LEU A 6 7.01 -0.27 -5.46
N THR A 7 7.38 -0.21 -6.74
CA THR A 7 7.81 1.06 -7.33
C THR A 7 6.62 2.00 -7.52
N THR A 8 6.88 3.30 -7.66
CA THR A 8 5.82 4.29 -7.93
C THR A 8 5.06 3.98 -9.23
N ALA A 9 5.75 3.51 -10.27
CA ALA A 9 5.13 3.14 -11.54
C ALA A 9 4.21 1.91 -11.40
N GLU A 10 4.67 0.88 -10.68
CA GLU A 10 3.88 -0.31 -10.36
C GLU A 10 2.62 0.02 -9.56
N PHE A 11 2.79 0.84 -8.51
CA PHE A 11 1.69 1.30 -7.68
C PHE A 11 0.66 2.11 -8.47
N GLY A 12 1.12 3.10 -9.25
CA GLY A 12 0.23 3.96 -10.04
C GLY A 12 -0.57 3.17 -11.07
N ALA A 13 0.10 2.32 -11.85
CA ALA A 13 -0.57 1.50 -12.86
C ALA A 13 -1.65 0.58 -12.26
N PHE A 14 -1.39 0.00 -11.08
CA PHE A 14 -2.37 -0.83 -10.38
C PHE A 14 -3.52 0.00 -9.79
N ALA A 15 -3.20 1.13 -9.15
CA ALA A 15 -4.19 2.00 -8.51
C ALA A 15 -5.16 2.63 -9.53
N ASP A 16 -4.69 2.97 -10.73
CA ASP A 16 -5.52 3.53 -11.80
C ASP A 16 -6.46 2.47 -12.43
N ALA A 17 -6.05 1.21 -12.42
CA ALA A 17 -6.80 0.11 -13.05
C ALA A 17 -7.87 -0.51 -12.14
N MET A 18 -7.72 -0.39 -10.81
CA MET A 18 -8.56 -1.09 -9.85
C MET A 18 -9.81 -0.30 -9.44
N PRO A 19 -10.98 -0.97 -9.31
CA PRO A 19 -12.15 -0.36 -8.70
C PRO A 19 -11.89 -0.04 -7.22
N TYR A 20 -12.60 0.95 -6.68
CA TYR A 20 -12.49 1.39 -5.28
C TYR A 20 -11.10 1.90 -4.85
N SER A 21 -10.26 2.32 -5.80
CA SER A 21 -9.05 3.06 -5.52
C SER A 21 -9.38 4.48 -5.05
N HIS A 22 -9.23 4.74 -3.75
CA HIS A 22 -9.46 6.07 -3.18
C HIS A 22 -8.36 7.05 -3.62
N PHE A 23 -8.65 8.35 -3.79
CA PHE A 23 -7.66 9.33 -4.26
C PHE A 23 -6.41 9.46 -3.37
N THR A 24 -6.47 9.04 -2.10
CA THR A 24 -5.30 8.97 -1.20
C THR A 24 -4.41 7.77 -1.45
N GLN A 25 -4.81 6.83 -2.30
CA GLN A 25 -4.02 5.70 -2.78
C GLN A 25 -3.51 5.95 -4.22
N MET A 26 -3.20 7.20 -4.55
CA MET A 26 -2.68 7.61 -5.86
C MET A 26 -1.24 8.13 -5.76
N VAL A 27 -0.50 8.08 -6.87
CA VAL A 27 0.90 8.57 -6.95
C VAL A 27 1.00 10.03 -6.49
N GLY A 28 0.05 10.89 -6.87
CA GLY A 28 0.04 12.28 -6.44
C GLY A 28 -0.02 12.45 -4.91
N ASN A 29 -0.74 11.57 -4.20
CA ASN A 29 -0.75 11.62 -2.72
C ASN A 29 0.55 11.06 -2.11
N TYR A 30 1.18 10.08 -2.75
CA TYR A 30 2.52 9.62 -2.35
C TYR A 30 3.54 10.77 -2.45
N GLU A 31 3.58 11.45 -3.59
CA GLU A 31 4.48 12.58 -3.82
C GLU A 31 4.21 13.72 -2.84
N LEU A 32 2.94 14.04 -2.58
CA LEU A 32 2.55 15.03 -1.58
C LEU A 32 3.10 14.68 -0.19
N LYS A 33 2.92 13.44 0.27
CA LYS A 33 3.37 13.03 1.61
C LYS A 33 4.88 13.01 1.76
N VAL A 34 5.58 12.57 0.72
CA VAL A 34 7.05 12.65 0.67
C VAL A 34 7.52 14.11 0.71
N ALA A 35 6.87 15.01 -0.03
CA ALA A 35 7.19 16.44 -0.03
C ALA A 35 6.90 17.13 1.32
N GLU A 36 5.88 16.67 2.05
CA GLU A 36 5.58 17.09 3.43
C GLU A 36 6.58 16.53 4.46
N GLY A 37 7.55 15.71 4.04
CA GLY A 37 8.53 15.08 4.94
C GLY A 37 7.96 13.91 5.75
N VAL A 38 6.80 13.38 5.36
CA VAL A 38 6.20 12.21 6.00
C VAL A 38 6.84 10.94 5.45
N GLU A 39 7.30 10.06 6.35
CA GLU A 39 7.78 8.75 5.95
C GLU A 39 6.65 7.96 5.30
N THR A 40 6.82 7.63 4.02
CA THR A 40 5.76 7.07 3.18
C THR A 40 6.26 5.83 2.46
N HIS A 41 5.47 4.77 2.48
CA HIS A 41 5.82 3.45 1.92
C HIS A 41 4.79 3.03 0.89
N LEU A 42 5.24 2.41 -0.19
CA LEU A 42 4.38 1.75 -1.18
C LEU A 42 4.62 0.25 -1.10
N VAL A 43 3.62 -0.49 -0.63
CA VAL A 43 3.69 -1.94 -0.45
C VAL A 43 2.63 -2.65 -1.27
N GLY A 44 2.80 -3.94 -1.50
CA GLY A 44 1.83 -4.75 -2.22
C GLY A 44 2.14 -6.23 -2.21
N ILE A 45 1.31 -6.98 -2.93
CA ILE A 45 1.48 -8.42 -3.14
C ILE A 45 1.73 -8.67 -4.62
N LYS A 46 2.75 -9.47 -4.93
CA LYS A 46 2.97 -10.02 -6.26
C LYS A 46 2.73 -11.53 -6.30
N ASP A 47 2.21 -12.03 -7.42
CA ASP A 47 2.18 -13.48 -7.70
C ASP A 47 3.54 -13.97 -8.22
N ASN A 48 3.60 -15.24 -8.65
CA ASN A 48 4.84 -15.86 -9.14
C ASN A 48 5.23 -15.37 -10.54
N GLN A 49 4.31 -14.73 -11.26
CA GLN A 49 4.50 -14.14 -12.58
C GLN A 49 4.79 -12.63 -12.49
N ASN A 50 4.95 -12.08 -11.27
CA ASN A 50 5.11 -10.66 -10.97
C ASN A 50 3.89 -9.78 -11.25
N ASN A 51 2.69 -10.37 -11.40
CA ASN A 51 1.47 -9.57 -11.44
C ASN A 51 1.17 -9.02 -10.04
N ILE A 52 0.75 -7.77 -9.96
CA ILE A 52 0.37 -7.12 -8.71
C ILE A 52 -1.07 -7.54 -8.39
N LEU A 53 -1.28 -8.08 -7.18
CA LEU A 53 -2.58 -8.53 -6.69
C LEU A 53 -3.21 -7.54 -5.70
N ALA A 54 -2.38 -6.76 -5.01
CA ALA A 54 -2.81 -5.75 -4.04
C ALA A 54 -1.74 -4.66 -3.91
N ALA A 55 -2.17 -3.46 -3.55
CA ALA A 55 -1.28 -2.32 -3.33
C ALA A 55 -1.77 -1.46 -2.16
N CYS A 56 -0.85 -0.81 -1.44
CA CYS A 56 -1.18 0.11 -0.37
C CYS A 56 -0.09 1.17 -0.18
N LEU A 57 -0.51 2.43 -0.12
CA LEU A 57 0.25 3.56 0.40
C LEU A 57 0.06 3.61 1.92
N LEU A 58 1.16 3.59 2.64
CA LEU A 58 1.23 3.73 4.09
C LEU A 58 2.01 4.98 4.46
N THR A 59 1.51 5.75 5.42
CA THR A 59 2.27 6.82 6.08
C THR A 59 2.66 6.42 7.49
N ALA A 60 3.87 6.76 7.90
CA ALA A 60 4.40 6.49 9.22
C ALA A 60 4.76 7.79 9.95
N THR A 61 4.15 8.02 11.12
CA THR A 61 4.40 9.21 11.95
C THR A 61 5.06 8.80 13.27
N PRO A 62 6.16 9.44 13.70
CA PRO A 62 6.79 9.14 14.98
C PRO A 62 5.84 9.37 16.16
N VAL A 63 5.77 8.40 17.07
CA VAL A 63 4.99 8.47 18.31
C VAL A 63 5.77 7.81 19.45
N MET A 64 5.52 8.22 20.69
CA MET A 64 6.11 7.57 21.87
C MET A 64 7.66 7.41 21.80
N LYS A 65 8.33 8.44 21.25
CA LYS A 65 9.80 8.56 21.04
C LYS A 65 10.40 7.60 20.00
N PHE A 66 10.16 6.29 20.12
CA PHE A 66 10.81 5.26 19.31
C PHE A 66 9.84 4.48 18.41
N PHE A 67 8.54 4.67 18.59
CA PHE A 67 7.52 3.97 17.83
C PHE A 67 7.03 4.82 16.66
N LYS A 68 6.29 4.18 15.75
CA LYS A 68 5.65 4.83 14.61
C LYS A 68 4.18 4.43 14.55
N TYR A 69 3.32 5.40 14.30
CA TYR A 69 1.93 5.19 13.94
C TYR A 69 1.86 5.02 12.42
N PHE A 70 1.48 3.82 11.97
CA PHE A 70 1.24 3.52 10.57
C PHE A 70 -0.25 3.70 10.24
N TYR A 71 -0.54 4.39 9.15
CA TYR A 71 -1.89 4.57 8.63
C TYR A 71 -1.95 4.12 7.17
N SER A 72 -3.02 3.41 6.79
CA SER A 72 -3.22 2.84 5.44
C SER A 72 -3.84 3.81 4.44
N ASN A 73 -4.07 5.07 4.80
CA ASN A 73 -4.53 6.10 3.87
C ASN A 73 -5.74 5.66 3.00
N ARG A 74 -6.81 5.14 3.63
CA ARG A 74 -8.02 4.59 2.98
C ARG A 74 -7.80 3.35 2.10
N GLY A 75 -6.61 2.77 2.08
CA GLY A 75 -6.32 1.48 1.47
C GLY A 75 -6.49 0.30 2.44
N PRO A 76 -6.09 -0.92 2.01
CA PRO A 76 -5.43 -1.23 0.74
C PRO A 76 -6.36 -1.23 -0.48
N ILE A 77 -5.77 -1.12 -1.67
CA ILE A 77 -6.42 -1.43 -2.95
C ILE A 77 -6.25 -2.93 -3.19
N ILE A 78 -7.35 -3.67 -3.12
CA ILE A 78 -7.37 -5.14 -3.14
C ILE A 78 -8.75 -5.63 -3.61
N ASP A 79 -8.81 -6.83 -4.19
CA ASP A 79 -10.06 -7.55 -4.37
C ASP A 79 -10.55 -8.08 -3.00
N TYR A 80 -11.53 -7.40 -2.41
CA TYR A 80 -12.08 -7.75 -1.10
C TYR A 80 -12.92 -9.04 -1.10
N GLU A 81 -13.35 -9.53 -2.25
CA GLU A 81 -14.05 -10.82 -2.35
C GLU A 81 -13.06 -12.00 -2.20
N ASN A 82 -11.79 -11.78 -2.55
CA ASN A 82 -10.73 -12.76 -2.36
C ASN A 82 -10.23 -12.77 -0.91
N LYS A 83 -10.95 -13.50 -0.05
CA LYS A 83 -10.65 -13.61 1.39
C LYS A 83 -9.25 -14.15 1.70
N GLU A 84 -8.72 -15.05 0.87
CA GLU A 84 -7.36 -15.58 1.05
C GLU A 84 -6.31 -14.48 0.83
N LEU A 85 -6.48 -13.68 -0.22
CA LEU A 85 -5.61 -12.55 -0.52
C LEU A 85 -5.71 -11.47 0.58
N VAL A 86 -6.92 -11.16 1.03
CA VAL A 86 -7.15 -10.21 2.14
C VAL A 86 -6.45 -10.69 3.41
N HIS A 87 -6.64 -11.96 3.78
CA HIS A 87 -5.99 -12.53 4.95
C HIS A 87 -4.47 -12.49 4.84
N PHE A 88 -3.93 -12.90 3.68
CA PHE A 88 -2.50 -12.87 3.42
C PHE A 88 -1.93 -11.45 3.53
N PHE A 89 -2.61 -10.45 2.94
CA PHE A 89 -2.17 -9.05 2.99
C PHE A 89 -2.03 -8.54 4.42
N PHE A 90 -3.07 -8.68 5.23
CA PHE A 90 -3.05 -8.14 6.59
C PHE A 90 -2.14 -8.95 7.53
N ASN A 91 -1.97 -10.25 7.28
CA ASN A 91 -1.02 -11.07 8.06
C ASN A 91 0.43 -10.69 7.77
N GLU A 92 0.80 -10.40 6.51
CA GLU A 92 2.14 -9.92 6.18
C GLU A 92 2.38 -8.46 6.60
N LEU A 93 1.36 -7.60 6.50
CA LEU A 93 1.46 -6.20 6.94
C LEU A 93 1.74 -6.05 8.45
N ALA A 94 1.28 -7.00 9.25
CA ALA A 94 1.43 -6.98 10.72
C ALA A 94 2.78 -7.51 11.22
N LYS A 95 3.63 -8.04 10.34
CA LYS A 95 4.96 -8.58 10.68
C LYS A 95 6.03 -7.49 10.64
#